data_AF-F2RQJ7-F1
#
_entry.id   AF-F2RQJ7-F1
#
_cell.length_a   1.000
_cell.length_b   1.000
_cell.length_c   1.000
_cell.angle_alpha   90.00
_cell.angle_beta   90.00
_cell.angle_gamma   90.00
#
_symmetry.space_group_name_H-M   'P 1'
#
loop_
_entity.id
_entity.type
_entity.pdbx_description
1 polymer ?
#
loop_
_entity_poly.entity_id
_entity_poly.type
_entity_poly.pdbx_seq_one_letter_code
_entity_poly.pdbx_strand_id
1 'polypeptide(L)'
;MSRYRSSAPATDLSREHQETIEDLLYRLLYPIRTWRDEKPKPSKGRRWKKLERRKGAASKTKDEEKAPSSMSASFRAPEVLKNLTIGFNSTVRSLESMGVTNDDTTNAATQEEYKTTQQSSKLSVVFICRSTAPMPLVESLSFTVKRISGLERGNGIRLVYLSKNAETRMADAVGVPRLGVIGIKECQSARILIDYVRENVPPPVY
;
A
#
# COMPACT_ATOMS: atom_id res chain seq x y z
N MET A 1 24.42 -20.21 22.18
CA MET A 1 23.71 -18.95 21.86
C MET A 1 24.31 -18.35 20.59
N SER A 2 23.46 -17.76 19.74
CA SER A 2 23.78 -17.01 18.53
C SER A 2 24.29 -17.79 17.31
N ARG A 3 23.33 -18.22 16.48
CA ARG A 3 23.47 -18.21 15.02
C ARG A 3 22.22 -17.55 14.43
N TYR A 4 22.09 -16.23 14.62
CA TYR A 4 21.25 -15.44 13.72
C TYR A 4 21.94 -15.47 12.36
N ARG A 5 21.53 -16.44 11.53
CA ARG A 5 21.89 -16.50 10.13
C ARG A 5 21.37 -15.21 9.51
N SER A 6 22.29 -14.29 9.23
CA SER A 6 22.06 -13.16 8.34
C SER A 6 21.75 -13.74 6.97
N SER A 7 20.48 -14.01 6.69
CA SER A 7 20.02 -14.44 5.37
C SER A 7 18.78 -13.66 4.96
N ALA A 8 18.91 -12.34 4.94
CA ALA A 8 18.17 -11.54 3.99
C ALA A 8 19.22 -10.93 3.08
N PRO A 9 19.20 -11.18 1.75
CA PRO A 9 19.88 -10.28 0.84
C PRO A 9 19.16 -8.95 0.98
N ALA A 10 19.69 -8.09 1.86
CA ALA A 10 19.46 -6.67 1.72
C ALA A 10 19.87 -6.36 0.29
N THR A 11 18.95 -5.85 -0.51
CA THR A 11 19.35 -5.20 -1.75
C THR A 11 20.30 -4.09 -1.32
N ASP A 12 21.61 -4.30 -1.48
CA ASP A 12 22.66 -3.33 -1.19
C ASP A 12 22.50 -2.19 -2.22
N LEU A 13 21.47 -1.38 -2.00
CA LEU A 13 21.14 -0.21 -2.78
C LEU A 13 21.99 0.94 -2.26
N SER A 14 22.64 1.66 -3.18
CA SER A 14 23.29 2.92 -2.82
C SER A 14 22.28 3.84 -2.11
N ARG A 15 22.76 4.56 -1.10
CA ARG A 15 21.94 5.48 -0.31
C ARG A 15 21.22 6.50 -1.20
N GLU A 16 21.87 6.95 -2.26
CA GLU A 16 21.31 7.89 -3.24
C GLU A 16 20.12 7.29 -4.00
N HIS A 17 20.25 6.04 -4.46
CA HIS A 17 19.15 5.34 -5.12
C HIS A 17 18.00 5.09 -4.15
N GLN A 18 18.30 4.73 -2.91
CA GLN A 18 17.29 4.53 -1.88
C GLN A 18 16.50 5.82 -1.59
N GLU A 19 17.18 6.95 -1.40
CA GLU A 19 16.54 8.25 -1.16
C GLU A 19 15.67 8.68 -2.36
N THR A 20 16.15 8.42 -3.58
CA THR A 20 15.39 8.72 -4.81
C THR A 20 14.12 7.87 -4.92
N ILE A 21 14.21 6.56 -4.64
CA ILE A 21 13.05 5.65 -4.62
C ILE A 21 12.04 6.11 -3.56
N GLU A 22 12.51 6.48 -2.37
CA GLU A 22 11.68 6.96 -1.28
C GLU A 22 10.98 8.29 -1.65
N ASP A 23 11.67 9.24 -2.30
CA ASP A 23 11.05 10.50 -2.75
C ASP A 23 10.00 10.30 -3.85
N LEU A 24 10.30 9.45 -4.84
CA LEU A 24 9.33 9.07 -5.89
C LEU A 24 8.08 8.41 -5.30
N LEU A 25 8.27 7.52 -4.31
CA LEU A 25 7.16 6.91 -3.60
C LEU A 25 6.35 7.94 -2.81
N TYR A 26 6.99 8.89 -2.14
CA TYR A 26 6.30 9.96 -1.41
C TYR A 26 5.38 10.78 -2.32
N ARG A 27 5.89 11.20 -3.49
CA ARG A 27 5.12 11.97 -4.48
C ARG A 27 3.92 11.19 -5.01
N LEU A 28 4.06 9.88 -5.18
CA LEU A 28 2.97 9.00 -5.59
C LEU A 28 1.87 8.86 -4.51
N LEU A 29 2.26 8.86 -3.23
CA LEU A 29 1.33 8.68 -2.11
C LEU A 29 0.68 9.98 -1.65
N TYR A 30 1.31 11.14 -1.85
CA TYR A 30 0.82 12.45 -1.40
C TYR A 30 -0.65 12.75 -1.79
N PRO A 31 -1.11 12.48 -3.03
CA PRO A 31 -2.51 12.70 -3.43
C PRO A 31 -3.53 11.84 -2.66
N ILE A 32 -3.09 10.75 -2.02
CA ILE A 32 -3.97 9.87 -1.23
C ILE A 32 -4.37 10.56 0.07
N ARG A 33 -3.43 11.27 0.71
CA ARG A 33 -3.71 12.01 1.95
C ARG A 33 -4.67 13.15 1.73
N THR A 34 -4.43 13.98 0.71
CA THR A 34 -5.34 15.10 0.39
C THR A 34 -6.75 14.60 0.14
N TRP A 35 -6.91 13.51 -0.62
CA TRP A 35 -8.20 12.89 -0.86
C TRP A 35 -8.86 12.31 0.40
N ARG A 36 -8.08 11.77 1.36
CA ARG A 36 -8.60 11.27 2.64
C ARG A 36 -9.01 12.40 3.58
N ASP A 37 -8.27 13.50 3.56
CA ASP A 37 -8.52 14.68 4.40
C ASP A 37 -9.74 15.48 3.92
N GLU A 38 -9.90 15.61 2.60
CA GLU A 38 -11.07 16.24 1.96
C GLU A 38 -12.34 15.41 2.12
N LYS A 39 -12.22 14.09 2.31
CA LYS A 39 -13.37 13.23 2.55
C LYS A 39 -14.00 13.56 3.91
N PRO A 40 -15.33 13.79 3.96
CA PRO A 40 -16.00 14.02 5.23
C PRO A 40 -15.79 12.79 6.14
N LYS A 41 -15.16 13.02 7.29
CA LYS A 41 -14.89 11.97 8.27
C LYS A 41 -16.23 11.34 8.66
N PRO A 42 -16.40 10.01 8.53
CA PRO A 42 -17.66 9.37 8.89
C PRO A 42 -18.02 9.74 10.32
N SER A 43 -19.27 10.17 10.54
CA SER A 43 -19.72 10.67 11.83
C SER A 43 -19.42 9.62 12.90
N LYS A 44 -18.63 9.99 13.91
CA LYS A 44 -18.25 9.09 15.00
C LYS A 44 -19.54 8.53 15.62
N GLY A 45 -19.64 7.21 15.67
CA GLY A 45 -20.88 6.48 15.95
C GLY A 45 -21.55 6.89 17.28
N ARG A 46 -22.75 6.35 17.53
CA ARG A 46 -23.67 6.71 18.64
C ARG A 46 -23.01 6.92 20.01
N ARG A 47 -21.91 6.20 20.29
CA ARG A 47 -21.12 6.29 21.53
C ARG A 47 -20.36 7.62 21.68
N TRP A 48 -19.85 8.20 20.59
CA TRP A 48 -19.19 9.51 20.60
C TRP A 48 -20.19 10.65 20.86
N LYS A 49 -21.36 10.59 20.23
CA LYS A 49 -22.44 11.56 20.44
C LYS A 49 -22.93 11.55 21.90
N LYS A 50 -22.93 10.39 22.57
CA LYS A 50 -23.23 10.27 24.01
C LYS A 50 -22.12 10.87 24.88
N LEU A 51 -20.85 10.73 24.49
CA LEU A 51 -19.71 11.32 25.21
C LEU A 51 -19.72 12.85 25.09
N GLU A 52 -20.01 13.41 23.92
CA GLU A 52 -20.12 14.86 23.76
C GLU A 52 -21.33 15.46 24.46
N ARG A 53 -22.49 14.77 24.49
CA ARG A 53 -23.62 15.21 25.31
C ARG A 53 -23.28 15.29 26.81
N ARG A 54 -22.37 14.42 27.30
CA ARG A 54 -21.88 14.48 28.69
C ARG A 54 -20.87 15.62 28.90
N LYS A 55 -20.09 15.99 27.89
CA LYS A 55 -19.14 17.13 27.94
C LYS A 55 -19.83 18.49 27.75
N GLY A 56 -20.82 18.58 26.87
CA GLY A 56 -21.61 19.79 26.61
C GLY A 56 -22.62 20.12 27.72
N ALA A 57 -22.91 19.19 28.63
CA ALA A 57 -23.66 19.48 29.85
C ALA A 57 -22.84 20.28 30.89
N ALA A 58 -21.51 20.35 30.73
CA ALA A 58 -20.59 21.07 31.61
C ALA A 58 -20.13 22.43 31.04
N SER A 59 -20.58 22.82 29.85
CA SER A 59 -20.22 24.08 29.20
C SER A 59 -21.40 24.60 28.38
N LYS A 60 -22.23 25.44 29.01
CA LYS A 60 -23.28 26.21 28.34
C LYS A 60 -22.97 27.70 28.44
N THR A 61 -22.48 28.26 27.35
CA THR A 61 -22.87 29.60 26.88
C THR A 61 -22.73 29.61 25.35
N LYS A 62 -23.81 30.01 24.67
CA LYS A 62 -24.02 30.06 23.22
C LYS A 62 -23.35 31.33 22.63
N ASP A 63 -23.16 31.55 21.32
CA ASP A 63 -24.13 31.54 20.21
C ASP A 63 -23.44 31.58 18.82
N GLU A 64 -24.23 31.15 17.81
CA GLU A 64 -24.23 31.45 16.35
C GLU A 64 -22.96 31.10 15.53
N GLU A 65 -23.00 30.54 14.32
CA GLU A 65 -23.69 31.04 13.12
C GLU A 65 -23.69 29.98 11.98
N LYS A 66 -24.78 30.01 11.21
CA LYS A 66 -25.05 29.56 9.83
C LYS A 66 -23.84 29.15 8.94
N ALA A 67 -23.93 28.00 8.27
CA ALA A 67 -23.35 27.82 6.93
C ALA A 67 -24.00 26.66 6.12
N PRO A 68 -24.02 26.73 4.77
CA PRO A 68 -25.07 26.15 3.93
C PRO A 68 -24.64 24.91 3.12
N SER A 69 -25.63 24.38 2.39
CA SER A 69 -25.63 23.34 1.36
C SER A 69 -24.61 23.52 0.21
N SER A 70 -24.34 22.40 -0.47
CA SER A 70 -23.76 22.22 -1.83
C SER A 70 -22.30 21.75 -1.90
N MET A 71 -22.11 20.50 -2.35
CA MET A 71 -21.21 20.08 -3.42
C MET A 71 -21.03 18.56 -3.36
N SER A 72 -21.96 17.85 -4.00
CA SER A 72 -21.74 16.48 -4.47
C SER A 72 -20.90 16.50 -5.77
N ALA A 73 -19.80 17.25 -5.78
CA ALA A 73 -18.79 17.09 -6.81
C ALA A 73 -18.16 15.73 -6.57
N SER A 74 -18.32 14.83 -7.53
CA SER A 74 -17.81 13.47 -7.49
C SER A 74 -16.35 13.45 -7.05
N PHE A 75 -16.06 13.02 -5.82
CA PHE A 75 -14.70 12.75 -5.34
C PHE A 75 -14.14 11.55 -6.12
N ARG A 76 -13.65 11.78 -7.35
CA ARG A 76 -13.00 10.75 -8.14
C ARG A 76 -11.76 10.32 -7.37
N ALA A 77 -11.77 9.08 -6.86
CA ALA A 77 -10.64 8.53 -6.14
C ALA A 77 -9.37 8.63 -7.01
N PRO A 78 -8.21 8.99 -6.43
CA PRO A 78 -6.95 8.98 -7.16
C PRO A 78 -6.78 7.63 -7.83
N GLU A 79 -6.42 7.63 -9.12
CA GLU A 79 -6.22 6.40 -9.89
C GLU A 79 -5.16 5.49 -9.24
N VAL A 80 -4.16 6.12 -8.61
CA VAL A 80 -3.12 5.48 -7.79
C VAL A 80 -3.70 4.57 -6.71
N LEU A 81 -4.80 4.96 -6.07
CA LEU A 81 -5.39 4.19 -4.96
C LEU A 81 -5.93 2.83 -5.40
N LYS A 82 -6.40 2.70 -6.65
CA LYS A 82 -6.91 1.43 -7.20
C LYS A 82 -5.78 0.42 -7.45
N ASN A 83 -4.58 0.93 -7.75
CA ASN A 83 -3.42 0.13 -8.10
C ASN A 83 -2.44 -0.05 -6.93
N LEU A 84 -2.82 0.40 -5.74
CA LEU A 84 -2.03 0.31 -4.52
C LEU A 84 -2.65 -0.71 -3.56
N THR A 85 -1.80 -1.55 -2.96
CA THR A 85 -2.17 -2.40 -1.82
C THR A 85 -1.44 -1.89 -0.58
N ILE A 86 -2.18 -1.65 0.51
CA ILE A 86 -1.63 -1.13 1.77
C ILE A 86 -1.87 -2.17 2.85
N GLY A 87 -0.77 -2.69 3.41
CA GLY A 87 -0.78 -3.66 4.50
C GLY A 87 -0.64 -5.10 4.04
N PHE A 88 -0.13 -5.92 4.96
CA PHE A 88 0.30 -7.31 4.71
C PHE A 88 -0.79 -8.19 4.08
N ASN A 89 -2.00 -8.20 4.63
CA ASN A 89 -3.06 -9.07 4.13
C ASN A 89 -3.47 -8.69 2.69
N SER A 90 -3.49 -7.39 2.38
CA SER A 90 -3.86 -6.92 1.04
C SER A 90 -2.80 -7.29 0.01
N THR A 91 -1.52 -7.18 0.37
CA THR A 91 -0.39 -7.54 -0.50
C THR A 91 -0.32 -9.04 -0.71
N VAL A 92 -0.50 -9.85 0.34
CA VAL A 92 -0.49 -11.31 0.26
C VAL A 92 -1.65 -11.81 -0.60
N ARG A 93 -2.88 -11.31 -0.41
CA ARG A 93 -4.01 -11.67 -1.28
C ARG A 93 -3.76 -11.35 -2.75
N SER A 94 -3.10 -10.22 -3.03
CA SER A 94 -2.74 -9.86 -4.40
C SER A 94 -1.68 -10.79 -4.99
N LEU A 95 -0.73 -11.25 -4.18
CA LEU A 95 0.30 -12.22 -4.56
C LEU A 95 -0.31 -13.61 -4.78
N GLU A 96 -1.18 -14.08 -3.88
CA GLU A 96 -1.91 -15.35 -4.01
C GLU A 96 -2.74 -15.37 -5.30
N SER A 97 -3.45 -14.28 -5.61
CA SER A 97 -4.24 -14.16 -6.84
C SER A 97 -3.38 -14.30 -8.11
N MET A 98 -2.09 -13.89 -8.07
CA MET A 98 -1.16 -14.06 -9.18
C MET A 98 -0.57 -15.47 -9.25
N GLY A 99 -0.45 -16.16 -8.10
CA GLY A 99 0.03 -17.54 -8.05
C GLY A 99 -0.98 -18.53 -8.62
N VAL A 100 -2.27 -18.34 -8.34
CA VAL A 100 -3.35 -19.27 -8.72
C VAL A 100 -3.59 -19.33 -10.23
N THR A 101 -3.38 -18.23 -10.97
CA THR A 101 -3.65 -18.19 -12.42
C THR A 101 -2.73 -19.06 -13.28
N ASN A 102 -1.67 -19.63 -12.71
CA ASN A 102 -0.69 -20.41 -13.46
C ASN A 102 -0.89 -21.94 -13.33
N ASP A 103 -1.69 -22.43 -12.37
CA ASP A 103 -1.87 -23.87 -12.14
C ASP A 103 -3.23 -24.44 -12.60
N ASP A 104 -4.29 -23.62 -12.75
CA ASP A 104 -5.62 -24.12 -13.12
C ASP A 104 -6.11 -23.58 -14.47
N THR A 105 -5.69 -24.24 -15.56
CA THR A 105 -6.37 -24.13 -16.87
C THR A 105 -7.20 -25.39 -17.15
N THR A 106 -8.13 -25.74 -16.26
CA THR A 106 -9.24 -26.65 -16.55
C THR A 106 -10.42 -26.27 -15.66
N ASN A 107 -11.25 -25.34 -16.13
CA ASN A 107 -12.72 -25.27 -15.94
C ASN A 107 -13.23 -23.88 -16.32
N ALA A 108 -13.39 -23.68 -17.64
CA ALA A 108 -14.03 -22.49 -18.21
C ALA A 108 -15.56 -22.64 -18.12
N ALA A 109 -16.16 -22.38 -16.95
CA ALA A 109 -17.63 -22.35 -16.87
C ALA A 109 -18.23 -21.54 -15.70
N THR A 110 -17.54 -20.59 -15.06
CA THR A 110 -18.20 -19.64 -14.12
C THR A 110 -17.39 -18.35 -13.89
N GLN A 111 -17.08 -17.56 -14.92
CA GLN A 111 -16.40 -16.26 -14.73
C GLN A 111 -16.84 -15.17 -15.71
N GLU A 112 -18.15 -15.02 -15.95
CA GLU A 112 -18.67 -13.98 -16.86
C GLU A 112 -19.18 -12.72 -16.14
N GLU A 113 -19.34 -12.70 -14.80
CA GLU A 113 -19.96 -11.55 -14.11
C GLU A 113 -19.03 -10.72 -13.20
N TYR A 114 -17.71 -10.95 -13.24
CA TYR A 114 -16.73 -10.18 -12.45
C TYR A 114 -15.54 -9.65 -13.28
N LYS A 115 -15.51 -9.90 -14.59
CA LYS A 115 -14.37 -9.56 -15.46
C LYS A 115 -14.28 -8.10 -15.89
N THR A 116 -15.29 -7.27 -15.66
CA THR A 116 -15.31 -5.88 -16.16
C THR A 116 -14.64 -4.85 -15.23
N THR A 117 -14.21 -5.23 -14.01
CA THR A 117 -13.52 -4.29 -13.07
C THR A 117 -12.12 -4.76 -12.63
N GLN A 118 -11.72 -5.99 -12.95
CA GLN A 118 -10.40 -6.52 -12.62
C GLN A 118 -9.58 -6.80 -13.88
N GLN A 119 -9.24 -5.73 -14.61
CA GLN A 119 -8.00 -5.76 -15.38
C GLN A 119 -6.89 -6.03 -14.37
N SER A 120 -6.35 -7.24 -14.43
CA SER A 120 -5.37 -7.81 -13.52
C SER A 120 -4.05 -7.05 -13.61
N SER A 121 -4.00 -5.86 -13.00
CA SER A 121 -2.75 -5.12 -12.89
C SER A 121 -1.79 -5.93 -12.02
N LYS A 122 -0.77 -6.46 -12.68
CA LYS A 122 0.27 -7.31 -12.11
C LYS A 122 1.01 -6.55 -11.01
N LEU A 123 1.17 -7.16 -9.84
CA LEU A 123 1.97 -6.57 -8.77
C LEU A 123 3.42 -6.50 -9.24
N SER A 124 4.01 -5.30 -9.25
CA SER A 124 5.36 -5.08 -9.81
C SER A 124 6.40 -4.82 -8.74
N VAL A 125 6.04 -4.06 -7.70
CA VAL A 125 6.97 -3.66 -6.64
C VAL A 125 6.31 -3.82 -5.28
N VAL A 126 7.05 -4.38 -4.31
CA VAL A 126 6.64 -4.50 -2.92
C VAL A 126 7.66 -3.79 -2.03
N PHE A 127 7.18 -2.83 -1.25
CA PHE A 127 7.96 -2.11 -0.25
C PHE A 127 7.66 -2.69 1.14
N ILE A 128 8.71 -3.01 1.89
CA ILE A 128 8.62 -3.51 3.26
C ILE A 128 9.23 -2.49 4.23
N CYS A 129 8.46 -2.15 5.26
CA CYS A 129 8.89 -1.34 6.40
C CYS A 129 9.51 -2.26 7.45
N ARG A 130 10.84 -2.19 7.63
CA ARG A 130 11.58 -3.08 8.55
C ARG A 130 11.31 -2.75 10.01
N SER A 131 10.99 -1.49 10.33
CA SER A 131 10.84 -1.09 11.75
C SER A 131 9.47 -1.41 12.33
N THR A 132 8.45 -1.59 11.49
CA THR A 132 7.06 -1.79 11.91
C THR A 132 6.54 -3.20 11.68
N ALA A 133 7.10 -3.96 10.72
CA ALA A 133 6.67 -5.33 10.43
C ALA A 133 7.49 -6.36 11.22
N PRO A 134 6.87 -7.35 11.88
CA PRO A 134 7.60 -8.39 12.60
C PRO A 134 8.34 -9.31 11.62
N MET A 135 9.56 -9.71 11.98
CA MET A 135 10.47 -10.47 11.11
C MET A 135 9.85 -11.74 10.47
N PRO A 136 9.08 -12.58 11.18
CA PRO A 136 8.48 -13.77 10.57
C PRO A 136 7.49 -13.45 9.43
N LEU A 137 6.78 -12.31 9.52
CA LEU A 137 5.89 -11.87 8.45
C LEU A 137 6.69 -11.34 7.27
N VAL A 138 7.77 -10.60 7.51
CA VAL A 138 8.66 -10.12 6.46
C VAL A 138 9.28 -11.29 5.69
N GLU A 139 9.73 -12.33 6.38
CA GLU A 139 10.35 -13.50 5.77
C GLU A 139 9.37 -14.30 4.91
N SER A 140 8.17 -14.61 5.44
CA SER A 140 7.13 -15.32 4.69
C SER A 140 6.68 -14.53 3.45
N LEU A 141 6.50 -13.21 3.57
CA LEU A 141 6.20 -12.35 2.42
C LEU A 141 7.34 -12.36 1.39
N SER A 142 8.58 -12.20 1.85
CA SER A 142 9.76 -12.21 0.97
C SER A 142 9.87 -13.53 0.22
N PHE A 143 9.56 -14.65 0.87
CA PHE A 143 9.55 -15.97 0.25
C PHE A 143 8.45 -16.12 -0.81
N THR A 144 7.23 -15.64 -0.53
CA THR A 144 6.13 -15.64 -1.50
C THR A 144 6.45 -14.78 -2.72
N VAL A 145 7.02 -13.58 -2.50
CA VAL A 145 7.46 -12.68 -3.57
C VAL A 145 8.56 -13.33 -4.42
N LYS A 146 9.55 -13.98 -3.79
CA LYS A 146 10.60 -14.75 -4.49
C LYS A 146 10.02 -15.84 -5.39
N ARG A 147 9.11 -16.66 -4.85
CA ARG A 147 8.47 -17.76 -5.59
C ARG A 147 7.75 -17.24 -6.83
N ILE A 148 6.94 -16.18 -6.68
CA ILE A 148 6.18 -15.60 -7.79
C ILE A 148 7.10 -14.91 -8.79
N SER A 149 8.10 -14.17 -8.31
CA SER A 149 9.08 -13.52 -9.19
C SER A 149 9.86 -14.51 -10.05
N GLY A 150 10.11 -15.73 -9.57
CA GLY A 150 10.76 -16.79 -10.36
C GLY A 150 9.86 -17.37 -11.46
N LEU A 151 8.53 -17.36 -11.24
CA LEU A 151 7.55 -17.82 -12.22
C LEU A 151 7.37 -16.79 -13.36
N GLU A 152 7.51 -15.51 -13.03
CA GLU A 152 7.34 -14.41 -13.96
C GLU A 152 8.65 -14.04 -14.69
N ARG A 153 8.95 -14.76 -15.78
CA ARG A 153 10.13 -14.50 -16.63
C ARG A 153 10.15 -13.05 -17.14
N GLY A 154 11.13 -12.26 -16.73
CA GLY A 154 11.39 -10.88 -17.19
C GLY A 154 10.79 -9.78 -16.31
N ASN A 155 9.50 -9.86 -15.98
CA ASN A 155 8.78 -8.82 -15.22
C ASN A 155 8.53 -9.22 -13.76
N GLY A 156 9.51 -9.85 -13.13
CA GLY A 156 9.39 -10.32 -11.74
C GLY A 156 9.18 -9.20 -10.72
N ILE A 157 8.53 -9.53 -9.62
CA ILE A 157 8.23 -8.60 -8.52
C ILE A 157 9.52 -8.15 -7.84
N ARG A 158 9.73 -6.84 -7.71
CA ARG A 158 10.87 -6.27 -6.98
C ARG A 158 10.54 -6.04 -5.51
N LEU A 159 11.48 -6.39 -4.65
CA LEU A 159 11.36 -6.22 -3.21
C LEU A 159 12.30 -5.11 -2.74
N VAL A 160 11.76 -4.09 -2.08
CA VAL A 160 12.53 -2.95 -1.57
C VAL A 160 12.26 -2.76 -0.09
N TYR A 161 13.31 -2.61 0.70
CA TYR A 161 13.19 -2.31 2.13
C TYR A 161 13.30 -0.80 2.34
N LEU A 162 12.33 -0.22 3.04
CA LEU A 162 12.33 1.21 3.36
C LEU A 162 13.23 1.52 4.55
N SER A 163 13.76 2.75 4.58
CA SER A 163 14.44 3.31 5.75
C SER A 163 13.44 3.66 6.85
N LYS A 164 13.85 3.58 8.12
CA LYS A 164 13.00 3.91 9.27
C LYS A 164 12.39 5.31 9.19
N ASN A 165 13.14 6.28 8.66
CA ASN A 165 12.65 7.65 8.50
C ASN A 165 11.60 7.73 7.38
N ALA A 166 11.82 7.05 6.26
CA ALA A 166 10.83 7.00 5.18
C ALA A 166 9.53 6.33 5.62
N GLU A 167 9.57 5.28 6.45
CA GLU A 167 8.36 4.62 6.95
C GLU A 167 7.39 5.59 7.62
N THR A 168 7.91 6.49 8.46
CA THR A 168 7.08 7.52 9.13
C THR A 168 6.52 8.54 8.15
N ARG A 169 7.34 8.97 7.18
CA ARG A 169 6.92 9.92 6.13
C ARG A 169 5.85 9.32 5.22
N MET A 170 5.99 8.05 4.83
CA MET A 170 5.02 7.35 4.00
C MET A 170 3.72 7.07 4.76
N ALA A 171 3.81 6.73 6.05
CA ALA A 171 2.63 6.54 6.89
C ALA A 171 1.78 7.83 6.97
N ASP A 172 2.43 8.98 7.17
CA ASP A 172 1.76 10.29 7.14
C ASP A 172 1.22 10.62 5.73
N ALA A 173 1.99 10.38 4.67
CA ALA A 173 1.57 10.62 3.27
C ALA A 173 0.36 9.79 2.84
N VAL A 174 0.11 8.64 3.47
CA VAL A 174 -1.08 7.81 3.23
C VAL A 174 -2.19 8.14 4.22
N GLY A 175 -1.89 8.82 5.33
CA GLY A 175 -2.83 9.08 6.42
C GLY A 175 -3.17 7.80 7.20
N VAL A 176 -2.17 6.95 7.47
CA VAL A 176 -2.30 5.77 8.36
C VAL A 176 -1.35 5.90 9.55
N PRO A 177 -1.72 5.39 10.74
CA PRO A 177 -0.88 5.54 11.92
C PRO A 177 0.42 4.74 11.84
N ARG A 178 0.41 3.60 11.14
CA ARG A 178 1.57 2.75 10.89
C ARG A 178 1.45 2.13 9.52
N LEU A 179 2.59 2.07 8.84
CA LEU A 179 2.73 1.45 7.54
C LEU A 179 3.69 0.28 7.66
N GLY A 180 3.28 -0.90 7.21
CA GLY A 180 4.09 -2.12 7.27
C GLY A 180 4.56 -2.60 5.90
N VAL A 181 3.62 -2.71 4.96
CA VAL A 181 3.90 -3.20 3.61
C VAL A 181 3.09 -2.35 2.63
N ILE A 182 3.70 -1.99 1.51
CA ILE A 182 3.02 -1.39 0.36
C ILE A 182 3.29 -2.27 -0.85
N GLY A 183 2.27 -2.61 -1.62
CA GLY A 183 2.42 -3.19 -2.93
C GLY A 183 1.91 -2.25 -4.02
N ILE A 184 2.67 -2.11 -5.10
CA ILE A 184 2.31 -1.31 -6.27
C ILE A 184 2.07 -2.25 -7.44
N LYS A 185 0.88 -2.13 -8.02
CA LYS A 185 0.52 -2.78 -9.28
C LYS A 185 0.96 -1.93 -10.47
N GLU A 186 1.21 -2.58 -11.59
CA GLU A 186 1.60 -1.92 -12.83
C GLU A 186 0.52 -0.91 -13.25
N CYS A 187 0.89 0.37 -13.29
CA CYS A 187 -0.02 1.48 -13.57
C CYS A 187 0.78 2.63 -14.20
N GLN A 188 0.15 3.36 -15.12
CA GLN A 188 0.76 4.52 -15.77
C GLN A 188 1.21 5.58 -14.77
N SER A 189 0.48 5.78 -13.68
CA SER A 189 0.83 6.76 -12.63
C SER A 189 2.09 6.38 -11.84
N ALA A 190 2.41 5.08 -11.75
CA ALA A 190 3.56 4.58 -11.01
C ALA A 190 4.71 4.11 -11.92
N ARG A 191 4.59 4.30 -13.24
CA ARG A 191 5.51 3.77 -14.24
C ARG A 191 6.96 4.20 -14.01
N ILE A 192 7.18 5.49 -13.76
CA ILE A 192 8.52 6.05 -13.51
C ILE A 192 9.19 5.38 -12.30
N LEU A 193 8.43 5.17 -11.22
CA LEU A 193 8.91 4.49 -10.02
C LEU A 193 9.21 3.01 -10.31
N ILE A 194 8.34 2.33 -11.05
CA ILE A 194 8.50 0.91 -11.39
C ILE A 194 9.73 0.71 -12.28
N ASP A 195 9.90 1.53 -13.32
CA ASP A 195 11.02 1.45 -14.26
C ASP A 195 12.34 1.72 -13.52
N TYR A 196 12.40 2.78 -12.70
CA TYR A 196 13.57 3.10 -11.89
C TYR A 196 13.92 1.97 -10.91
N VAL A 197 12.93 1.36 -10.26
CA VAL A 197 13.15 0.22 -9.36
C VAL A 197 13.61 -1.03 -10.13
N ARG A 198 13.08 -1.28 -11.33
CA ARG A 198 13.50 -2.43 -12.16
C ARG A 198 14.95 -2.31 -12.64
N GLU A 199 15.41 -1.10 -12.91
CA GLU A 199 16.79 -0.79 -13.32
C GLU A 199 17.79 -0.87 -12.15
N ASN A 200 17.41 -0.37 -10.97
CA ASN A 200 18.33 -0.23 -9.84
C ASN A 200 18.25 -1.40 -8.84
N VAL A 201 17.15 -2.15 -8.82
CA VAL A 201 16.92 -3.23 -7.85
C VAL A 201 16.88 -4.58 -8.59
N PRO A 202 17.80 -5.51 -8.27
CA PRO A 202 17.75 -6.83 -8.86
C PRO A 202 16.49 -7.58 -8.41
N PRO A 203 15.96 -8.50 -9.25
CA PRO A 203 14.92 -9.40 -8.79
C PRO A 203 15.44 -10.22 -7.59
N PRO A 204 14.57 -10.62 -6.66
CA PRO A 204 14.97 -11.48 -5.56
C PRO A 204 15.21 -12.90 -6.11
N VAL A 205 16.44 -13.18 -6.56
CA VAL A 205 16.88 -14.47 -7.12
C VAL A 205 17.28 -15.46 -6.00
N TYR A 206 17.20 -16.75 -6.31
CA TYR A 206 17.60 -17.89 -5.47
C TYR A 206 19.12 -18.03 -5.35
#